data_AF-A0A7R9H7L7-F1
#
_entry.id   AF-A0A7R9H7L7-F1
#
_cell.length_a   1.000
_cell.length_b   1.000
_cell.length_c   1.000
_cell.angle_alpha   90.00
_cell.angle_beta   90.00
_cell.angle_gamma   90.00
#
_symmetry.space_group_name_H-M   'P 1'
#
loop_
_entity.id
_entity.type
_entity.pdbx_description
1 polymer ?
#
loop_
_entity_poly.entity_id
_entity_poly.type
_entity_poly.pdbx_seq_one_letter_code
_entity_poly.pdbx_strand_id
1 'polypeptide(L)'
;MKAATQDIDTTIDTALEAGFRHIDTAYGYKNEEAIGKSLKRWFDSGKIKREELFIVTKLPSTGNRAEDVEKYLKQSLKNLQMTYVDLYLIHKPIGYFPELDKDGNHVPDPSTDHLSIWKAMEAQVDAGRARSISMSNFNARQVKRVWENARIKPANNQVELNLFFQQKELVAFCKALDVTICAYSPLGSPGMRIKMHKGDPSKVEMPLTDPVVLKLAKKYNKTPSQILIRHSIQRGVVVIPKSNNPERLKQNIQVFDFTLSPEDVYELDFLDRGEKGRGYERRETLSKRVTHFGKGIRQRLMWGLELEDIKGKDRANGRLYGGLILLEETRNNNKIVKRDVGGLTPHYRTVSQQDSFIRLVQFDSRFYRWTVLTPPEVAVKTLV
;
A
#
# COMPACT_ATOMS: atom_id res chain seq x y z
N MET A 1 4.84 -0.25 20.57
CA MET A 1 4.05 -0.47 21.80
C MET A 1 3.95 -1.97 21.96
N LYS A 2 4.53 -2.56 23.01
CA LYS A 2 4.25 -3.96 23.36
C LYS A 2 2.79 -4.01 23.83
N ALA A 3 1.92 -4.74 23.14
CA ALA A 3 0.70 -5.19 23.77
C ALA A 3 1.10 -6.10 24.94
N ALA A 4 0.45 -5.97 26.10
CA ALA A 4 0.68 -6.91 27.20
C ALA A 4 0.35 -8.33 26.71
N THR A 5 1.09 -9.35 27.15
CA THR A 5 0.96 -10.73 26.62
C THR A 5 -0.48 -11.26 26.65
N GLN A 6 -1.25 -10.89 27.68
CA GLN A 6 -2.67 -11.25 27.86
C GLN A 6 -3.61 -10.64 26.79
N ASP A 7 -3.22 -9.54 26.17
CA ASP A 7 -3.96 -8.86 25.11
C ASP A 7 -3.83 -9.60 23.77
N ILE A 8 -2.69 -10.26 23.52
CA ILE A 8 -2.43 -10.96 22.25
C ILE A 8 -3.18 -12.29 22.18
N ASP A 9 -3.16 -13.09 23.24
CA ASP A 9 -3.87 -14.38 23.27
C ASP A 9 -5.36 -14.18 22.99
N THR A 10 -6.02 -13.29 23.74
CA THR A 10 -7.43 -12.96 23.55
C THR A 10 -7.73 -12.43 22.14
N THR A 11 -6.82 -11.62 21.58
CA THR A 11 -6.96 -11.08 20.22
C THR A 11 -6.90 -12.19 19.17
N ILE A 12 -5.92 -13.09 19.25
CA ILE A 12 -5.75 -14.21 18.31
C ILE A 12 -6.94 -15.16 18.41
N ASP A 13 -7.33 -15.54 19.63
CA ASP A 13 -8.45 -16.45 19.86
C ASP A 13 -9.74 -15.87 19.26
N THR A 14 -10.06 -14.62 19.60
CA THR A 14 -11.26 -13.93 19.07
C THR A 14 -11.21 -13.85 17.54
N ALA A 15 -10.06 -13.54 16.96
CA ALA A 15 -9.94 -13.40 15.53
C ALA A 15 -10.14 -14.75 14.81
N LEU A 16 -9.52 -15.82 15.28
CA LEU A 16 -9.66 -17.14 14.67
C LEU A 16 -11.10 -17.67 14.79
N GLU A 17 -11.75 -17.45 15.94
CA GLU A 17 -13.17 -17.75 16.16
C GLU A 17 -14.10 -16.95 15.25
N ALA A 18 -13.83 -15.66 15.06
CA ALA A 18 -14.58 -14.81 14.13
C ALA A 18 -14.37 -15.22 12.65
N GLY A 19 -13.35 -16.03 12.37
CA GLY A 19 -13.06 -16.60 11.07
C GLY A 19 -11.87 -15.98 10.34
N PHE A 20 -11.05 -15.15 11.01
CA PHE A 20 -9.81 -14.65 10.40
C PHE A 20 -8.88 -15.82 10.08
N ARG A 21 -8.21 -15.75 8.92
CA ARG A 21 -7.28 -16.77 8.44
C ARG A 21 -5.95 -16.19 7.97
N HIS A 22 -5.82 -14.88 7.87
CA HIS A 22 -4.56 -14.20 7.59
C HIS A 22 -4.13 -13.41 8.81
N ILE A 23 -2.87 -13.53 9.21
CA ILE A 23 -2.26 -12.76 10.30
C ILE A 23 -1.01 -12.06 9.76
N ASP A 24 -0.99 -10.73 9.84
CA ASP A 24 0.12 -9.88 9.45
C ASP A 24 0.94 -9.47 10.67
N THR A 25 2.20 -9.91 10.73
CA THR A 25 3.14 -9.51 11.77
C THR A 25 4.46 -9.03 11.15
N ALA A 26 5.45 -8.71 11.97
CA ALA A 26 6.78 -8.37 11.54
C ALA A 26 7.78 -8.62 12.67
N TYR A 27 9.02 -8.96 12.33
CA TYR A 27 10.12 -9.03 13.29
C TYR A 27 10.18 -7.77 14.18
N GLY A 28 10.04 -6.59 13.56
CA GLY A 28 10.11 -5.30 14.25
C GLY A 28 8.95 -5.02 15.23
N TYR A 29 7.85 -5.77 15.18
CA TYR A 29 6.70 -5.57 16.07
C TYR A 29 6.92 -6.17 17.46
N LYS A 30 7.91 -7.07 17.60
CA LYS A 30 8.30 -7.69 18.89
C LYS A 30 7.15 -8.43 19.57
N ASN A 31 6.25 -9.02 18.77
CA ASN A 31 5.09 -9.79 19.22
C ASN A 31 4.98 -11.18 18.55
N GLU A 32 5.89 -11.53 17.64
CA GLU A 32 5.90 -12.83 16.95
C GLU A 32 5.93 -14.02 17.92
N GLU A 33 6.69 -13.93 19.02
CA GLU A 33 6.76 -15.01 20.03
C GLU A 33 5.41 -15.25 20.70
N ALA A 34 4.69 -14.17 21.03
CA ALA A 34 3.37 -14.29 21.63
C ALA A 34 2.37 -14.89 20.63
N ILE A 35 2.38 -14.42 19.39
CA ILE A 35 1.53 -14.96 18.30
C ILE A 35 1.83 -16.44 18.08
N GLY A 36 3.11 -16.83 18.01
CA GLY A 36 3.52 -18.22 17.84
C GLY A 36 3.04 -19.14 18.95
N LYS A 37 3.07 -18.67 20.20
CA LYS A 37 2.51 -19.42 21.34
C LYS A 37 0.99 -19.58 21.23
N SER A 38 0.27 -18.51 20.89
CA SER A 38 -1.19 -18.57 20.72
C SER A 38 -1.60 -19.53 19.60
N LEU A 39 -0.96 -19.43 18.43
CA LEU A 39 -1.24 -20.30 17.29
C LEU A 39 -0.89 -21.75 17.55
N LYS A 40 0.21 -22.02 18.28
CA LYS A 40 0.55 -23.40 18.67
C LYS A 40 -0.57 -24.05 19.48
N ARG A 41 -1.21 -23.35 20.41
CA ARG A 41 -2.35 -23.89 21.18
C ARG A 41 -3.51 -24.27 20.27
N TRP A 42 -3.79 -23.45 19.25
CA TRP A 42 -4.83 -23.74 18.27
C TRP A 42 -4.51 -24.98 17.44
N PHE A 43 -3.27 -25.10 16.96
CA PHE A 43 -2.81 -26.28 16.23
C PHE A 43 -2.84 -27.55 17.09
N ASP A 44 -2.31 -27.49 18.32
CA ASP A 44 -2.29 -28.61 19.26
C ASP A 44 -3.71 -29.07 19.64
N SER A 45 -4.67 -28.14 19.70
CA SER A 45 -6.07 -28.45 19.99
C SER A 45 -6.84 -29.08 18.82
N GLY A 46 -6.27 -29.09 17.61
CA GLY A 46 -6.94 -29.57 16.39
C GLY A 46 -8.04 -28.65 15.86
N LYS A 47 -8.26 -27.46 16.45
CA LYS A 47 -9.29 -26.50 16.01
C LYS A 47 -9.01 -25.87 14.63
N ILE A 48 -7.75 -25.86 14.21
CA ILE A 48 -7.30 -25.33 12.92
C ILE A 48 -6.00 -26.01 12.50
N LYS A 49 -5.81 -26.21 11.21
CA LYS A 49 -4.55 -26.70 10.64
C LYS A 49 -3.66 -25.55 10.19
N ARG A 50 -2.34 -25.77 10.13
CA ARG A 50 -1.37 -24.74 9.73
C ARG A 50 -1.65 -24.24 8.30
N GLU A 51 -2.03 -25.12 7.40
CA GLU A 51 -2.34 -24.81 6.00
C GLU A 51 -3.63 -23.99 5.80
N GLU A 52 -4.48 -23.87 6.83
CA GLU A 52 -5.66 -22.99 6.79
C GLU A 52 -5.32 -21.53 7.12
N LEU A 53 -4.09 -21.26 7.58
CA LEU A 53 -3.63 -19.93 7.92
C LEU A 53 -2.66 -19.36 6.90
N PHE A 54 -2.78 -18.06 6.67
CA PHE A 54 -1.88 -17.24 5.87
C PHE A 54 -1.09 -16.30 6.80
N ILE A 55 0.13 -16.67 7.13
CA ILE A 55 0.99 -15.94 8.06
C ILE A 55 1.98 -15.07 7.27
N VAL A 56 2.02 -13.78 7.61
CA VAL A 56 2.92 -12.80 7.00
C VAL A 56 3.90 -12.29 8.03
N THR A 57 5.20 -12.25 7.68
CA THR A 57 6.20 -11.50 8.46
C THR A 57 7.10 -10.68 7.55
N LYS A 58 7.97 -9.85 8.14
CA LYS A 58 8.72 -8.82 7.43
C LYS A 58 10.16 -8.74 7.91
N LEU A 59 11.09 -8.70 6.95
CA LEU A 59 12.49 -8.35 7.13
C LEU A 59 12.58 -6.91 7.68
N PRO A 60 13.18 -6.69 8.87
CA PRO A 60 13.32 -5.34 9.42
C PRO A 60 14.33 -4.54 8.59
N SER A 61 14.21 -3.20 8.60
CA SER A 61 15.15 -2.33 7.89
C SER A 61 16.62 -2.49 8.32
N THR A 62 16.89 -2.96 9.54
CA THR A 62 18.27 -3.26 9.98
C THR A 62 18.85 -4.50 9.31
N GLY A 63 18.02 -5.32 8.67
CA GLY A 63 18.38 -6.52 7.92
C GLY A 63 18.26 -6.35 6.41
N ASN A 64 18.16 -5.13 5.90
CA ASN A 64 18.13 -4.85 4.46
C ASN A 64 19.53 -5.04 3.83
N ARG A 65 20.12 -6.21 3.99
CA ARG A 65 21.34 -6.71 3.37
C ARG A 65 21.12 -8.15 2.96
N ALA A 66 21.69 -8.58 1.84
CA ALA A 66 21.40 -9.90 1.29
C ALA A 66 21.75 -11.04 2.28
N GLU A 67 22.88 -10.90 2.96
CA GLU A 67 23.40 -11.81 3.98
C GLU A 67 22.56 -11.88 5.26
N ASP A 68 21.77 -10.85 5.56
CA ASP A 68 20.94 -10.78 6.76
C ASP A 68 19.54 -11.39 6.55
N VAL A 69 19.08 -11.55 5.29
CA VAL A 69 17.72 -12.00 4.97
C VAL A 69 17.37 -13.33 5.63
N GLU A 70 18.23 -14.34 5.47
CA GLU A 70 18.01 -15.68 6.03
C GLU A 70 18.00 -15.66 7.56
N LYS A 71 18.94 -14.92 8.16
CA LYS A 71 19.09 -14.79 9.62
C LYS A 71 17.79 -14.28 10.25
N TYR A 72 17.23 -13.20 9.70
CA TYR A 72 16.00 -12.61 10.23
C TYR A 72 14.79 -13.51 10.01
N LEU A 73 14.65 -14.14 8.82
CA LEU A 73 13.54 -15.07 8.59
C LEU A 73 13.59 -16.27 9.53
N LYS A 74 14.77 -16.89 9.72
CA LYS A 74 14.94 -18.00 10.68
C LYS A 74 14.56 -17.59 12.10
N GLN A 75 14.92 -16.38 12.52
CA GLN A 75 14.53 -15.88 13.84
C GLN A 75 13.01 -15.66 13.94
N SER A 76 12.37 -15.08 12.92
CA SER A 76 10.91 -14.96 12.86
C SER A 76 10.21 -16.32 12.91
N LEU A 77 10.67 -17.30 12.14
CA LEU A 77 10.15 -18.68 12.16
C LEU A 77 10.28 -19.33 13.55
N LYS A 78 11.43 -19.14 14.21
CA LYS A 78 11.64 -19.60 15.59
C LYS A 78 10.65 -18.95 16.55
N ASN A 79 10.49 -17.62 16.49
CA ASN A 79 9.55 -16.89 17.34
C ASN A 79 8.10 -17.36 17.11
N LEU A 80 7.72 -17.51 15.84
CA LEU A 80 6.38 -17.95 15.43
C LEU A 80 6.15 -19.46 15.65
N GLN A 81 7.19 -20.23 16.00
CA GLN A 81 7.16 -21.67 16.19
C GLN A 81 6.63 -22.43 14.96
N MET A 82 7.10 -22.06 13.77
CA MET A 82 6.66 -22.64 12.50
C MET A 82 7.84 -22.87 11.54
N THR A 83 7.64 -23.77 10.58
CA THR A 83 8.67 -24.12 9.59
C THR A 83 8.64 -23.24 8.35
N TYR A 84 7.52 -22.59 8.07
CA TYR A 84 7.35 -21.65 6.96
C TYR A 84 6.36 -20.52 7.29
N VAL A 85 6.52 -19.39 6.62
CA VAL A 85 5.50 -18.33 6.51
C VAL A 85 4.89 -18.34 5.10
N ASP A 86 3.66 -17.85 4.97
CA ASP A 86 2.97 -17.80 3.69
C ASP A 86 3.47 -16.62 2.85
N LEU A 87 3.84 -15.51 3.50
CA LEU A 87 4.41 -14.33 2.84
C LEU A 87 5.55 -13.73 3.66
N TYR A 88 6.69 -13.50 3.02
CA TYR A 88 7.80 -12.75 3.61
C TYR A 88 8.05 -11.43 2.86
N LEU A 89 8.07 -10.32 3.59
CA LEU A 89 8.12 -8.97 3.04
C LEU A 89 9.45 -8.27 3.33
N ILE A 90 10.00 -7.53 2.36
CA ILE A 90 10.91 -6.42 2.69
C ILE A 90 10.07 -5.30 3.30
N HIS A 91 10.22 -5.00 4.59
CA HIS A 91 9.30 -4.11 5.32
C HIS A 91 9.35 -2.65 4.83
N LYS A 92 10.54 -2.16 4.48
CA LYS A 92 10.75 -0.82 3.92
C LYS A 92 11.88 -0.85 2.90
N PRO A 93 11.87 0.03 1.88
CA PRO A 93 12.95 0.10 0.90
C PRO A 93 14.24 0.72 1.46
N ILE A 94 14.24 1.25 2.68
CA ILE A 94 15.40 1.91 3.30
C ILE A 94 16.00 0.95 4.33
N GLY A 95 17.30 0.65 4.18
CA GLY A 95 18.10 -0.04 5.17
C GLY A 95 18.69 0.93 6.19
N TYR A 96 18.91 0.43 7.41
CA TYR A 96 19.59 1.15 8.47
C TYR A 96 20.71 0.29 9.05
N PHE A 97 21.73 0.94 9.63
CA PHE A 97 22.64 0.25 10.53
C PHE A 97 21.89 -0.21 11.79
N PRO A 98 22.30 -1.34 12.40
CA PRO A 98 21.73 -1.77 13.69
C PRO A 98 21.95 -0.75 14.80
N GLU A 99 23.09 -0.06 14.78
CA GLU A 99 23.48 0.95 15.74
C GLU A 99 22.76 2.29 15.49
N LEU A 100 22.44 2.99 16.57
CA LEU A 100 21.97 4.37 16.51
C LEU A 100 23.18 5.30 16.52
N ASP A 101 23.02 6.50 15.95
CA ASP A 101 24.03 7.55 16.13
C ASP A 101 24.06 8.06 17.57
N LYS A 102 25.03 8.93 17.87
CA LYS A 102 25.20 9.57 19.19
C LYS A 102 23.97 10.35 19.67
N ASP A 103 23.09 10.75 18.75
CA ASP A 103 21.88 11.53 19.03
C ASP A 103 20.65 10.58 19.16
N GLY A 104 20.85 9.25 19.10
CA GLY A 104 19.82 8.23 19.20
C GLY A 104 19.02 8.01 17.91
N ASN A 105 19.49 8.51 16.77
CA ASN A 105 18.79 8.38 15.49
C ASN A 105 19.25 7.15 14.71
N HIS A 106 18.35 6.62 13.88
CA HIS A 106 18.69 5.57 12.93
C HIS A 106 19.59 6.13 11.83
N VAL A 107 20.71 5.45 11.56
CA VAL A 107 21.64 5.82 10.49
C VAL A 107 21.31 5.04 9.22
N PRO A 108 20.92 5.71 8.11
CA PRO A 108 20.65 5.02 6.85
C PRO A 108 21.88 4.28 6.35
N ASP A 109 21.68 3.07 5.86
CA ASP A 109 22.73 2.30 5.20
C ASP A 109 22.74 2.64 3.69
N PRO A 110 23.74 3.39 3.20
CA PRO A 110 23.80 3.79 1.79
C PRO A 110 24.07 2.60 0.85
N SER A 111 24.48 1.45 1.37
CA SER A 111 24.74 0.22 0.61
C SER A 111 23.48 -0.60 0.34
N THR A 112 22.31 -0.17 0.81
CA THR A 112 21.03 -0.87 0.57
C THR A 112 20.77 -1.07 -0.93
N ASP A 113 20.90 -2.30 -1.42
CA ASP A 113 20.58 -2.68 -2.80
C ASP A 113 19.37 -3.62 -2.86
N HIS A 114 18.27 -3.13 -3.45
CA HIS A 114 17.02 -3.88 -3.54
C HIS A 114 17.14 -5.17 -4.34
N LEU A 115 17.99 -5.22 -5.36
CA LEU A 115 18.10 -6.40 -6.22
C LEU A 115 18.85 -7.53 -5.52
N SER A 116 19.96 -7.22 -4.82
CA SER A 116 20.69 -8.19 -4.01
C SER A 116 19.85 -8.74 -2.86
N ILE A 117 19.10 -7.86 -2.17
CA ILE A 117 18.16 -8.29 -1.12
C ILE A 117 17.07 -9.18 -1.73
N TRP A 118 16.49 -8.78 -2.87
CA TRP A 118 15.44 -9.57 -3.52
C TRP A 118 15.92 -10.97 -3.90
N LYS A 119 17.13 -11.10 -4.48
CA LYS A 119 17.73 -12.40 -4.79
C LYS A 119 17.88 -13.29 -3.54
N ALA A 120 18.22 -12.70 -2.39
CA ALA A 120 18.29 -13.43 -1.13
C ALA A 120 16.88 -13.81 -0.59
N MET A 121 15.86 -12.99 -0.86
CA MET A 121 14.45 -13.33 -0.58
C MET A 121 13.99 -14.52 -1.43
N GLU A 122 14.33 -14.55 -2.72
CA GLU A 122 14.02 -15.66 -3.63
C GLU A 122 14.59 -17.00 -3.12
N ALA A 123 15.83 -16.99 -2.62
CA ALA A 123 16.45 -18.15 -2.00
C ALA A 123 15.69 -18.67 -0.76
N GLN A 124 14.92 -17.81 -0.06
CA GLN A 124 14.08 -18.26 1.06
C GLN A 124 12.85 -19.03 0.60
N VAL A 125 12.37 -18.76 -0.62
CA VAL A 125 11.31 -19.55 -1.25
C VAL A 125 11.85 -20.92 -1.67
N ASP A 126 13.00 -20.95 -2.34
CA ASP A 126 13.64 -22.21 -2.74
C ASP A 126 13.96 -23.10 -1.53
N ALA A 127 14.34 -22.49 -0.40
CA ALA A 127 14.58 -23.19 0.86
C ALA A 127 13.30 -23.60 1.63
N GLY A 128 12.11 -23.31 1.10
CA GLY A 128 10.82 -23.67 1.70
C GLY A 128 10.44 -22.88 2.96
N ARG A 129 11.18 -21.82 3.31
CA ARG A 129 10.96 -21.00 4.52
C ARG A 129 9.87 -19.94 4.32
N ALA A 130 9.64 -19.52 3.08
CA ALA A 130 8.51 -18.67 2.68
C ALA A 130 7.81 -19.29 1.47
N ARG A 131 6.47 -19.27 1.42
CA ARG A 131 5.73 -19.70 0.22
C ARG A 131 5.75 -18.64 -0.87
N SER A 132 5.62 -17.38 -0.47
CA SER A 132 5.67 -16.22 -1.33
C SER A 132 6.55 -15.13 -0.73
N ILE A 133 7.07 -14.25 -1.59
CA ILE A 133 7.85 -13.07 -1.20
C ILE A 133 7.30 -11.81 -1.84
N SER A 134 7.45 -10.68 -1.15
CA SER A 134 6.81 -9.43 -1.54
C SER A 134 7.52 -8.23 -0.91
N MET A 135 7.03 -7.02 -1.19
CA MET A 135 7.58 -5.76 -0.70
C MET A 135 6.57 -5.00 0.15
N SER A 136 7.05 -4.02 0.91
CA SER A 136 6.21 -3.07 1.63
C SER A 136 6.84 -1.68 1.59
N ASN A 137 5.99 -0.66 1.36
CA ASN A 137 6.40 0.75 1.24
C ASN A 137 7.27 1.08 0.02
N PHE A 138 7.24 0.25 -1.03
CA PHE A 138 7.97 0.51 -2.27
C PHE A 138 7.11 1.41 -3.18
N ASN A 139 7.73 2.44 -3.78
CA ASN A 139 7.06 3.25 -4.80
C ASN A 139 7.09 2.55 -6.17
N ALA A 140 6.33 3.07 -7.14
CA ALA A 140 6.18 2.45 -8.46
C ALA A 140 7.53 2.19 -9.18
N ARG A 141 8.50 3.11 -9.07
CA ARG A 141 9.84 2.96 -9.67
C ARG A 141 10.60 1.80 -9.04
N GLN A 142 10.57 1.68 -7.72
CA GLN A 142 11.24 0.62 -6.98
C GLN A 142 10.57 -0.74 -7.24
N VAL A 143 9.23 -0.79 -7.24
CA VAL A 143 8.46 -1.98 -7.62
C VAL A 143 8.84 -2.43 -9.02
N LYS A 144 8.84 -1.52 -10.01
CA LYS A 144 9.22 -1.83 -11.40
C LYS A 144 10.61 -2.43 -11.48
N ARG A 145 11.59 -1.78 -10.83
CA ARG A 145 12.99 -2.22 -10.84
C ARG A 145 13.14 -3.65 -10.30
N VAL A 146 12.49 -3.97 -9.19
CA VAL A 146 12.51 -5.34 -8.65
C VAL A 146 11.78 -6.29 -9.60
N TRP A 147 10.57 -5.94 -10.03
CA TRP A 147 9.75 -6.78 -10.91
C TRP A 147 10.48 -7.14 -12.21
N GLU A 148 11.18 -6.21 -12.85
CA GLU A 148 11.93 -6.46 -14.10
C GLU A 148 13.12 -7.41 -13.93
N ASN A 149 13.73 -7.45 -12.75
CA ASN A 149 14.94 -8.22 -12.47
C ASN A 149 14.70 -9.49 -11.65
N ALA A 150 13.47 -9.68 -11.16
CA ALA A 150 13.09 -10.81 -10.32
C ALA A 150 12.85 -12.09 -11.14
N ARG A 151 13.41 -13.21 -10.68
CA ARG A 151 13.03 -14.57 -11.10
C ARG A 151 11.67 -14.93 -10.51
N ILE A 152 11.46 -14.68 -9.21
CA ILE A 152 10.17 -14.83 -8.54
C ILE A 152 9.57 -13.43 -8.40
N LYS A 153 8.51 -13.14 -9.15
CA LYS A 153 7.86 -11.82 -9.13
C LYS A 153 7.31 -11.52 -7.73
N PRO A 154 7.33 -10.24 -7.30
CA PRO A 154 6.73 -9.87 -6.01
C PRO A 154 5.24 -10.16 -6.02
N ALA A 155 4.75 -10.94 -5.06
CA ALA A 155 3.33 -11.31 -4.99
C ALA A 155 2.41 -10.14 -4.60
N ASN A 156 2.97 -9.15 -3.90
CA ASN A 156 2.23 -8.04 -3.31
C ASN A 156 3.13 -6.79 -3.14
N ASN A 157 2.50 -5.63 -2.88
CA ASN A 157 3.14 -4.48 -2.25
C ASN A 157 2.25 -3.95 -1.13
N GLN A 158 2.70 -4.10 0.12
CA GLN A 158 1.95 -3.64 1.29
C GLN A 158 2.25 -2.17 1.61
N VAL A 159 1.26 -1.28 1.54
CA VAL A 159 1.45 0.17 1.63
C VAL A 159 0.38 0.85 2.51
N GLU A 160 0.65 2.08 2.97
CA GLU A 160 -0.38 2.88 3.64
C GLU A 160 -1.49 3.16 2.65
N LEU A 161 -2.70 2.68 2.91
CA LEU A 161 -3.82 2.99 2.04
C LEU A 161 -5.09 3.07 2.88
N ASN A 162 -5.80 4.18 2.75
CA ASN A 162 -7.07 4.43 3.41
C ASN A 162 -7.89 5.44 2.59
N LEU A 163 -9.05 5.83 3.10
CA LEU A 163 -9.96 6.77 2.41
C LEU A 163 -9.30 8.07 1.96
N PHE A 164 -8.43 8.65 2.79
CA PHE A 164 -7.78 9.93 2.50
C PHE A 164 -6.48 9.79 1.73
N PHE A 165 -5.95 8.57 1.60
CA PHE A 165 -4.74 8.27 0.85
C PHE A 165 -4.94 6.99 0.04
N GLN A 166 -5.61 7.13 -1.09
CA GLN A 166 -6.15 5.98 -1.85
C GLN A 166 -5.14 5.34 -2.80
N GLN A 167 -4.03 6.03 -3.07
CA GLN A 167 -2.93 5.59 -3.93
C GLN A 167 -3.39 5.00 -5.27
N LYS A 168 -4.35 5.65 -5.94
CA LYS A 168 -5.03 5.12 -7.14
C LYS A 168 -4.03 4.73 -8.23
N GLU A 169 -3.02 5.55 -8.46
CA GLU A 169 -1.98 5.31 -9.46
C GLU A 169 -1.11 4.10 -9.12
N LEU A 170 -0.69 3.95 -7.85
CA LEU A 170 0.12 2.81 -7.42
C LEU A 170 -0.69 1.50 -7.47
N VAL A 171 -1.97 1.55 -7.09
CA VAL A 171 -2.87 0.39 -7.18
C VAL A 171 -3.04 -0.05 -8.63
N ALA A 172 -3.32 0.88 -9.56
CA ALA A 172 -3.45 0.58 -10.97
C ALA A 172 -2.13 0.04 -11.56
N PHE A 173 -0.99 0.66 -11.20
CA PHE A 173 0.33 0.24 -11.64
C PHE A 173 0.67 -1.18 -11.19
N CYS A 174 0.52 -1.49 -9.89
CA CYS A 174 0.80 -2.83 -9.38
C CYS A 174 -0.14 -3.88 -9.97
N LYS A 175 -1.42 -3.55 -10.14
CA LYS A 175 -2.41 -4.44 -10.79
C LYS A 175 -2.01 -4.79 -12.23
N ALA A 176 -1.49 -3.83 -12.99
CA ALA A 176 -1.01 -4.07 -14.36
C ALA A 176 0.22 -5.02 -14.43
N LEU A 177 0.93 -5.18 -13.32
CA LEU A 177 2.09 -6.08 -13.19
C LEU A 177 1.74 -7.42 -12.51
N ASP A 178 0.45 -7.68 -12.27
CA ASP A 178 -0.04 -8.80 -11.44
C ASP A 178 0.54 -8.82 -10.02
N VAL A 179 0.75 -7.63 -9.46
CA VAL A 179 1.19 -7.41 -8.08
C VAL A 179 0.00 -6.91 -7.28
N THR A 180 -0.45 -7.68 -6.30
CA THR A 180 -1.56 -7.27 -5.43
C THR A 180 -1.16 -6.12 -4.50
N ILE A 181 -2.13 -5.33 -4.02
CA ILE A 181 -1.90 -4.33 -2.98
C ILE A 181 -2.53 -4.80 -1.67
N CYS A 182 -1.78 -4.64 -0.59
CA CYS A 182 -2.25 -4.84 0.77
C CYS A 182 -2.21 -3.50 1.53
N ALA A 183 -3.36 -2.98 1.89
CA ALA A 183 -3.52 -1.74 2.64
C ALA A 183 -3.28 -1.95 4.13
N TYR A 184 -2.19 -1.39 4.65
CA TYR A 184 -2.07 -1.15 6.08
C TYR A 184 -2.71 0.19 6.45
N SER A 185 -3.11 0.31 7.72
CA SER A 185 -3.87 1.45 8.23
C SER A 185 -5.17 1.78 7.48
N PRO A 186 -5.98 0.78 7.08
CA PRO A 186 -7.20 1.01 6.28
C PRO A 186 -8.22 1.91 7.00
N LEU A 187 -8.15 2.00 8.34
CA LEU A 187 -9.02 2.82 9.18
C LEU A 187 -8.38 4.17 9.59
N GLY A 188 -7.26 4.56 8.98
CA GLY A 188 -6.54 5.81 9.27
C GLY A 188 -5.65 5.78 10.52
N SER A 189 -5.42 4.62 11.13
CA SER A 189 -4.54 4.42 12.30
C SER A 189 -4.76 5.38 13.49
N PRO A 190 -5.97 5.40 14.10
CA PRO A 190 -6.32 6.40 15.11
C PRO A 190 -5.34 6.47 16.29
N GLY A 191 -4.98 5.30 16.85
CA GLY A 191 -4.11 5.21 18.02
C GLY A 191 -2.67 5.69 17.77
N MET A 192 -2.20 5.69 16.51
CA MET A 192 -0.92 6.26 16.11
C MET A 192 -1.07 7.77 15.89
N ARG A 193 -2.06 8.19 15.09
CA ARG A 193 -2.21 9.60 14.71
C ARG A 193 -2.50 10.50 15.91
N ILE A 194 -3.34 10.04 16.84
CA ILE A 194 -3.62 10.76 18.10
C ILE A 194 -2.31 10.96 18.89
N LYS A 195 -1.46 9.93 18.99
CA LYS A 195 -0.16 10.04 19.67
C LYS A 195 0.78 11.04 19.00
N MET A 196 0.84 11.04 17.66
CA MET A 196 1.64 12.03 16.91
C MET A 196 1.15 13.46 17.14
N HIS A 197 -0.12 13.65 17.46
CA HIS A 197 -0.73 14.96 17.76
C HIS A 197 -0.83 15.21 19.26
N LYS A 198 0.20 14.79 20.02
CA LYS A 198 0.32 15.00 21.48
C LYS A 198 -0.85 14.43 22.29
N GLY A 199 -1.50 13.38 21.79
CA GLY A 199 -2.63 12.75 22.45
C GLY A 199 -3.98 13.43 22.19
N ASP A 200 -4.05 14.48 21.35
CA ASP A 200 -5.27 15.24 21.11
C ASP A 200 -6.06 14.69 19.90
N PRO A 201 -7.22 14.05 20.11
CA PRO A 201 -8.02 13.51 19.01
C PRO A 201 -8.69 14.59 18.16
N SER A 202 -8.93 15.80 18.69
CA SER A 202 -9.59 16.88 17.95
C SER A 202 -8.74 17.43 16.80
N LYS A 203 -7.42 17.21 16.87
CA LYS A 203 -6.44 17.65 15.87
C LYS A 203 -6.22 16.64 14.76
N VAL A 204 -6.95 15.54 14.76
CA VAL A 204 -6.78 14.47 13.79
C VAL A 204 -8.08 14.23 13.06
N GLU A 205 -8.08 14.57 11.78
CA GLU A 205 -9.14 14.12 10.89
C GLU A 205 -9.03 12.62 10.67
N MET A 206 -10.12 11.89 10.91
CA MET A 206 -10.19 10.43 10.84
C MET A 206 -11.19 10.00 9.77
N PRO A 207 -10.84 9.03 8.91
CA PRO A 207 -11.80 8.43 7.97
C PRO A 207 -13.06 7.88 8.66
N LEU A 208 -12.93 7.38 9.90
CA LEU A 208 -14.03 6.80 10.68
C LEU A 208 -15.13 7.79 11.06
N THR A 209 -14.82 9.09 11.08
CA THR A 209 -15.75 10.15 11.49
C THR A 209 -16.12 11.08 10.33
N ASP A 210 -15.72 10.74 9.11
CA ASP A 210 -16.06 11.52 7.92
C ASP A 210 -17.58 11.51 7.67
N PRO A 211 -18.23 12.66 7.44
CA PRO A 211 -19.67 12.74 7.23
C PRO A 211 -20.21 11.82 6.13
N VAL A 212 -19.47 11.64 5.03
CA VAL A 212 -19.86 10.75 3.93
C VAL A 212 -19.84 9.30 4.42
N VAL A 213 -18.80 8.90 5.15
CA VAL A 213 -18.69 7.55 5.72
C VAL A 213 -19.82 7.29 6.72
N LEU A 214 -20.15 8.25 7.58
CA LEU A 214 -21.25 8.12 8.54
C LEU A 214 -22.62 8.03 7.85
N LYS A 215 -22.83 8.80 6.78
CA LYS A 215 -24.04 8.71 5.93
C LYS A 215 -24.16 7.32 5.32
N LEU A 216 -23.09 6.79 4.74
CA LEU A 216 -23.08 5.46 4.11
C LEU A 216 -23.21 4.33 5.13
N ALA A 217 -22.60 4.46 6.30
CA ALA A 217 -22.76 3.52 7.41
C ALA A 217 -24.25 3.35 7.77
N LYS A 218 -24.99 4.46 7.88
CA LYS A 218 -26.44 4.44 8.08
C LYS A 218 -27.19 3.80 6.90
N LYS A 219 -26.87 4.21 5.66
CA LYS A 219 -27.49 3.69 4.43
C LYS A 219 -27.43 2.16 4.33
N TYR A 220 -26.29 1.58 4.68
CA TYR A 220 -26.03 0.14 4.58
C TYR A 220 -26.33 -0.65 5.85
N ASN A 221 -26.74 0.01 6.93
CA ASN A 221 -26.84 -0.59 8.26
C ASN A 221 -25.53 -1.31 8.68
N LYS A 222 -24.41 -0.60 8.51
CA LYS A 222 -23.04 -1.05 8.78
C LYS A 222 -22.30 -0.04 9.64
N THR A 223 -21.16 -0.43 10.21
CA THR A 223 -20.29 0.51 10.93
C THR A 223 -19.41 1.30 9.96
N PRO A 224 -18.90 2.48 10.36
CA PRO A 224 -17.92 3.22 9.57
C PRO A 224 -16.68 2.39 9.18
N SER A 225 -16.20 1.51 10.07
CA SER A 225 -15.06 0.64 9.75
C SER A 225 -15.39 -0.34 8.64
N GLN A 226 -16.59 -0.92 8.64
CA GLN A 226 -17.05 -1.83 7.58
C GLN A 226 -17.14 -1.12 6.23
N ILE A 227 -17.62 0.13 6.18
CA ILE A 227 -17.65 0.93 4.94
C ILE A 227 -16.24 1.14 4.39
N LEU A 228 -15.29 1.56 5.22
CA LEU A 228 -13.90 1.81 4.81
C LEU A 228 -13.19 0.53 4.31
N ILE A 229 -13.39 -0.58 5.02
CA ILE A 229 -12.85 -1.89 4.66
C ILE A 229 -13.46 -2.36 3.33
N ARG A 230 -14.79 -2.26 3.19
CA ARG A 230 -15.50 -2.68 1.97
C ARG A 230 -15.09 -1.86 0.74
N HIS A 231 -14.91 -0.55 0.90
CA HIS A 231 -14.42 0.34 -0.17
C HIS A 231 -13.08 -0.13 -0.74
N SER A 232 -12.14 -0.48 0.12
CA SER A 232 -10.83 -1.00 -0.31
C SER A 232 -10.95 -2.38 -0.97
N ILE A 233 -11.71 -3.30 -0.38
CA ILE A 233 -11.90 -4.66 -0.94
C ILE A 233 -12.53 -4.61 -2.33
N GLN A 234 -13.55 -3.77 -2.55
CA GLN A 234 -14.19 -3.63 -3.87
C GLN A 234 -13.26 -3.07 -4.95
N ARG A 235 -12.19 -2.37 -4.55
CA ARG A 235 -11.15 -1.91 -5.46
C ARG A 235 -10.06 -2.96 -5.72
N GLY A 236 -10.24 -4.18 -5.22
CA GLY A 236 -9.27 -5.27 -5.35
C GLY A 236 -8.06 -5.13 -4.42
N VAL A 237 -8.21 -4.43 -3.30
CA VAL A 237 -7.14 -4.22 -2.31
C VAL A 237 -7.37 -5.13 -1.10
N VAL A 238 -6.35 -5.91 -0.75
CA VAL A 238 -6.30 -6.66 0.52
C VAL A 238 -6.20 -5.67 1.67
N VAL A 239 -6.88 -5.89 2.78
CA VAL A 239 -6.92 -4.95 3.92
C VAL A 239 -6.63 -5.65 5.23
N ILE A 240 -5.84 -4.98 6.08
CA ILE A 240 -5.34 -5.57 7.31
C ILE A 240 -5.69 -4.66 8.52
N PRO A 241 -6.96 -4.64 8.97
CA PRO A 241 -7.37 -3.80 10.10
C PRO A 241 -6.91 -4.40 11.43
N LYS A 242 -6.14 -3.63 12.22
CA LYS A 242 -5.73 -4.01 13.58
C LYS A 242 -6.83 -3.68 14.60
N SER A 243 -7.14 -4.60 15.49
CA SER A 243 -7.90 -4.34 16.72
C SER A 243 -7.47 -5.30 17.83
N ASN A 244 -7.51 -4.84 19.07
CA ASN A 244 -7.48 -5.71 20.26
C ASN A 244 -8.82 -5.73 21.00
N ASN A 245 -9.81 -4.97 20.51
CA ASN A 245 -11.17 -5.03 21.03
C ASN A 245 -11.93 -6.15 20.28
N PRO A 246 -12.49 -7.14 21.01
CA PRO A 246 -13.19 -8.29 20.42
C PRO A 246 -14.36 -7.94 19.52
N GLU A 247 -15.18 -6.96 19.90
CA GLU A 247 -16.35 -6.54 19.13
C GLU A 247 -15.94 -5.96 17.78
N ARG A 248 -14.90 -5.10 17.77
CA ARG A 248 -14.35 -4.52 16.54
C ARG A 248 -13.72 -5.56 15.63
N LEU A 249 -13.10 -6.62 16.18
CA LEU A 249 -12.61 -7.73 15.37
C LEU A 249 -13.76 -8.42 14.61
N LYS A 250 -14.82 -8.78 15.33
CA LYS A 250 -16.03 -9.37 14.76
C LYS A 250 -16.68 -8.45 13.72
N GLN A 251 -16.73 -7.14 13.97
CA GLN A 251 -17.27 -6.17 12.99
C GLN A 251 -16.40 -6.10 11.72
N ASN A 252 -15.08 -6.04 11.86
CA ASN A 252 -14.16 -5.82 10.74
C ASN A 252 -14.14 -6.98 9.73
N ILE A 253 -14.57 -8.18 10.13
CA ILE A 253 -14.67 -9.35 9.23
C ILE A 253 -16.02 -9.45 8.50
N GLN A 254 -17.06 -8.81 9.04
CA GLN A 254 -18.43 -8.80 8.51
C GLN A 254 -18.59 -7.78 7.38
N VAL A 255 -17.79 -7.95 6.33
CA VAL A 255 -17.68 -7.03 5.19
C VAL A 255 -17.90 -7.71 3.83
N PHE A 256 -18.35 -8.97 3.87
CA PHE A 256 -18.60 -9.80 2.68
C PHE A 256 -20.09 -9.99 2.39
N ASP A 257 -20.96 -9.53 3.28
CA ASP A 257 -22.42 -9.67 3.20
C ASP A 257 -23.12 -8.43 2.62
N PHE A 258 -22.38 -7.44 2.13
CA PHE A 258 -22.92 -6.26 1.47
C PHE A 258 -21.98 -5.73 0.38
N THR A 259 -22.50 -4.89 -0.51
CA THR A 259 -21.74 -4.24 -1.59
C THR A 259 -22.13 -2.76 -1.68
N LEU A 260 -21.13 -1.88 -1.72
CA LEU A 260 -21.28 -0.46 -1.99
C LEU A 260 -21.65 -0.27 -3.47
N SER A 261 -22.64 0.58 -3.73
CA SER A 261 -23.05 0.93 -5.09
C SER A 261 -21.94 1.70 -5.81
N PRO A 262 -21.89 1.69 -7.16
CA PRO A 262 -20.94 2.48 -7.92
C PRO A 262 -20.94 3.97 -7.52
N GLU A 263 -22.12 4.52 -7.23
CA GLU A 263 -22.30 5.91 -6.83
C GLU A 263 -21.68 6.19 -5.45
N ASP A 264 -21.85 5.28 -4.49
CA ASP A 264 -21.26 5.45 -3.15
C ASP A 264 -19.74 5.23 -3.16
N VAL A 265 -19.24 4.31 -4.00
CA VAL A 265 -17.80 4.15 -4.23
C VAL A 265 -17.24 5.44 -4.83
N TYR A 266 -17.93 6.04 -5.79
CA TYR A 266 -17.56 7.33 -6.36
C TYR A 266 -17.55 8.43 -5.29
N GLU A 267 -18.57 8.56 -4.44
CA GLU A 267 -18.59 9.53 -3.32
C GLU A 267 -17.34 9.37 -2.41
N LEU A 268 -16.97 8.14 -2.06
CA LEU A 268 -15.77 7.87 -1.25
C LEU A 268 -14.47 8.16 -1.98
N ASP A 269 -14.42 7.92 -3.30
CA ASP A 269 -13.26 8.18 -4.13
C ASP A 269 -12.89 9.67 -4.22
N PHE A 270 -13.85 10.60 -4.03
CA PHE A 270 -13.58 12.06 -3.95
C PHE A 270 -12.86 12.50 -2.68
N LEU A 271 -12.85 11.66 -1.64
CA LEU A 271 -12.23 12.00 -0.37
C LEU A 271 -10.72 11.74 -0.36
N ASP A 272 -10.16 11.22 -1.45
CA ASP A 272 -8.72 11.09 -1.61
C ASP A 272 -8.05 12.47 -1.56
N ARG A 273 -6.96 12.56 -0.79
CA ARG A 273 -6.21 13.80 -0.60
C ARG A 273 -4.81 13.70 -1.19
N GLY A 274 -4.52 12.61 -1.91
CA GLY A 274 -3.18 12.30 -2.41
C GLY A 274 -2.16 12.31 -1.27
N GLU A 275 -0.94 12.77 -1.54
CA GLU A 275 0.15 12.77 -0.56
C GLU A 275 -0.19 13.49 0.77
N LYS A 276 -1.08 14.49 0.76
CA LYS A 276 -1.53 15.15 2.01
C LYS A 276 -2.32 14.24 2.95
N GLY A 277 -2.86 13.13 2.44
CA GLY A 277 -3.57 12.12 3.21
C GLY A 277 -2.65 11.14 3.95
N ARG A 278 -1.36 11.08 3.58
CA ARG A 278 -0.37 10.18 4.17
C ARG A 278 -0.21 10.46 5.65
N GLY A 279 -0.50 9.47 6.49
CA GLY A 279 -0.39 9.54 7.95
C GLY A 279 0.96 9.09 8.49
N TYR A 280 1.72 8.26 7.75
CA TYR A 280 3.03 7.74 8.17
C TYR A 280 4.21 8.55 7.62
N GLU A 281 4.03 9.85 7.39
CA GLU A 281 5.19 10.74 7.26
C GLU A 281 5.83 10.93 8.63
N ARG A 282 7.08 10.48 8.76
CA ARG A 282 7.94 11.21 9.67
C ARG A 282 8.06 12.61 9.07
N ARG A 283 7.45 13.61 9.71
CA ARG A 283 8.07 14.94 9.79
C ARG A 283 9.38 14.78 10.56
N GLU A 284 10.30 13.96 10.05
CA GLU A 284 11.70 14.25 10.22
C GLU A 284 11.83 15.57 9.49
N THR A 285 11.79 16.63 10.29
CA THR A 285 12.63 17.76 9.99
C THR A 285 13.98 17.17 9.59
N LEU A 286 14.24 17.11 8.29
CA LEU A 286 15.54 17.45 7.71
C LEU A 286 15.87 18.90 8.13
N SER A 287 15.74 19.23 9.42
CA SER A 287 16.11 20.51 9.97
C SER A 287 17.62 20.50 9.98
N LYS A 288 18.16 21.38 9.14
CA LYS A 288 19.42 22.07 9.36
C LYS A 288 20.73 21.34 9.05
N ARG A 289 20.75 20.09 8.59
CA ARG A 289 22.03 19.38 8.27
C ARG A 289 22.42 19.25 6.79
N VAL A 290 21.65 19.82 5.84
CA VAL A 290 22.05 19.87 4.40
C VAL A 290 22.72 21.20 4.01
N THR A 291 22.92 22.14 4.93
CA THR A 291 23.52 23.46 4.63
C THR A 291 25.06 23.50 4.63
N HIS A 292 25.76 22.36 4.71
CA HIS A 292 27.23 22.31 4.65
C HIS A 292 27.75 21.33 3.59
N PHE A 293 27.18 21.36 2.39
CA PHE A 293 27.94 21.02 1.18
C PHE A 293 28.24 22.32 0.43
N GLY A 294 29.53 22.51 0.14
CA GLY A 294 30.13 23.78 -0.26
C GLY A 294 29.39 24.53 -1.37
N LYS A 295 29.53 25.85 -1.32
CA LYS A 295 29.14 26.80 -2.36
C LYS A 295 29.63 26.27 -3.73
N GLY A 296 28.76 25.64 -4.52
CA GLY A 296 29.16 25.13 -5.83
C GLY A 296 28.23 24.15 -6.53
N ILE A 297 27.22 23.56 -5.86
CA ILE A 297 26.29 22.64 -6.53
C ILE A 297 24.86 23.01 -6.14
N ARG A 298 24.13 23.66 -7.06
CA ARG A 298 22.67 23.82 -6.95
C ARG A 298 22.03 22.44 -7.02
N GLN A 299 21.44 21.99 -5.91
CA GLN A 299 20.66 20.76 -5.83
C GLN A 299 19.43 20.82 -6.75
N ARG A 300 19.37 19.88 -7.70
CA ARG A 300 18.15 19.46 -8.39
C ARG A 300 17.76 18.11 -7.76
N LEU A 301 16.95 18.18 -6.72
CA LEU A 301 16.29 17.02 -6.10
C LEU A 301 14.79 17.29 -6.11
N MET A 302 14.20 17.22 -7.30
CA MET A 302 12.77 17.21 -7.50
C MET A 302 12.48 16.19 -8.60
N TRP A 303 11.75 15.16 -8.20
CA TRP A 303 10.94 14.24 -8.97
C TRP A 303 10.82 14.59 -10.46
N GLY A 304 11.25 13.66 -11.32
CA GLY A 304 11.15 13.76 -12.77
C GLY A 304 9.71 13.88 -13.23
N LEU A 305 9.28 15.13 -13.39
CA LEU A 305 8.42 15.64 -14.45
C LEU A 305 9.16 16.87 -14.96
N GLU A 306 9.81 16.78 -16.12
CA GLU A 306 10.30 17.97 -16.80
C GLU A 306 9.09 18.71 -17.37
N LEU A 307 8.65 19.75 -16.65
CA LEU A 307 7.91 20.86 -17.27
C LEU A 307 8.99 21.84 -17.74
N GLU A 308 9.19 21.95 -19.05
CA GLU A 308 10.00 23.02 -19.62
C GLU A 308 9.32 24.37 -19.34
N ASP A 309 10.07 25.27 -18.70
CA ASP A 309 9.72 26.67 -18.47
C ASP A 309 9.58 27.39 -19.83
N ILE A 310 8.36 27.59 -20.32
CA ILE A 310 8.12 28.52 -21.44
C ILE A 310 8.10 29.95 -20.86
N LYS A 311 9.26 30.61 -20.85
CA LYS A 311 9.33 32.06 -20.71
C LYS A 311 8.97 32.71 -22.05
N GLY A 312 7.71 33.08 -22.22
CA GLY A 312 7.23 33.91 -23.32
C GLY A 312 6.17 34.87 -22.82
N LYS A 313 6.44 36.17 -22.90
CA LYS A 313 5.50 37.25 -22.61
C LYS A 313 4.28 37.13 -23.52
N ASP A 314 3.09 36.93 -22.95
CA ASP A 314 1.97 37.82 -23.22
C ASP A 314 0.88 37.70 -22.15
N ARG A 315 0.62 38.81 -21.49
CA ARG A 315 -0.50 38.99 -20.56
C ARG A 315 -1.64 39.61 -21.35
N ALA A 316 -2.64 38.83 -21.72
CA ALA A 316 -3.98 39.36 -21.94
C ALA A 316 -5.02 38.23 -21.83
N ASN A 317 -5.98 38.46 -20.94
CA ASN A 317 -7.28 37.79 -20.83
C ASN A 317 -7.30 36.38 -20.19
N GLY A 318 -7.86 36.34 -18.98
CA GLY A 318 -7.98 35.15 -18.16
C GLY A 318 -8.92 34.09 -18.73
N ARG A 319 -8.48 32.83 -18.60
CA ARG A 319 -9.23 31.60 -18.30
C ARG A 319 -8.24 30.43 -18.43
N LEU A 320 -7.86 29.82 -17.32
CA LEU A 320 -7.05 28.58 -17.31
C LEU A 320 -8.01 27.39 -17.43
N TYR A 321 -8.15 26.84 -18.64
CA TYR A 321 -8.66 25.49 -18.83
C TYR A 321 -7.46 24.55 -19.02
N GLY A 322 -7.35 23.54 -18.17
CA GLY A 322 -6.36 22.47 -18.32
C GLY A 322 -6.67 21.63 -19.55
N GLY A 323 -5.97 21.90 -20.65
CA GLY A 323 -5.94 21.08 -21.85
C GLY A 323 -4.56 20.44 -22.01
N LEU A 324 -4.51 19.14 -22.23
CA LEU A 324 -3.30 18.40 -22.59
C LEU A 324 -2.99 18.71 -24.06
N ILE A 325 -1.82 19.27 -24.37
CA ILE A 325 -1.33 19.42 -25.75
C ILE A 325 -0.47 18.21 -26.06
N LEU A 326 -0.84 17.43 -27.09
CA LEU A 326 0.01 16.39 -27.65
C LEU A 326 1.00 17.04 -28.63
N LEU A 327 2.30 16.89 -28.38
CA LEU A 327 3.34 17.26 -29.32
C LEU A 327 3.94 15.98 -29.89
N GLU A 328 3.92 15.84 -31.21
CA GLU A 328 4.59 14.76 -31.92
C GLU A 328 6.03 15.19 -32.23
N GLU A 329 7.02 14.40 -31.79
CA GLU A 329 8.43 14.69 -31.99
C GLU A 329 9.00 13.72 -33.03
N THR A 330 9.43 14.23 -34.18
CA THR A 330 10.15 13.46 -35.20
C THR A 330 11.56 14.01 -35.38
N ARG A 331 12.57 13.15 -35.24
CA ARG A 331 13.98 13.51 -35.47
C ARG A 331 14.36 13.27 -36.92
N ASN A 332 14.79 14.31 -37.61
CA ASN A 332 15.50 14.18 -38.88
C ASN A 332 16.64 15.21 -38.97
N ASN A 333 17.87 14.72 -39.20
CA ASN A 333 19.11 15.46 -39.47
C ASN A 333 19.24 16.87 -38.86
N ASN A 334 19.47 16.91 -37.55
CA ASN A 334 19.95 18.07 -36.77
C ASN A 334 19.11 19.37 -36.80
N LYS A 335 17.80 19.30 -37.07
CA LYS A 335 16.86 20.37 -36.69
C LYS A 335 15.62 19.79 -36.00
N ILE A 336 15.24 20.39 -34.87
CA ILE A 336 13.99 20.10 -34.16
C ILE A 336 12.88 20.95 -34.80
N VAL A 337 11.81 20.32 -35.27
CA VAL A 337 10.59 21.00 -35.75
C VAL A 337 9.43 20.55 -34.87
N LYS A 338 8.88 21.45 -34.06
CA LYS A 338 7.66 21.22 -33.26
C LYS A 338 6.44 21.69 -34.08
N ARG A 339 5.44 20.82 -34.30
CA ARG A 339 4.15 21.19 -34.90
C ARG A 339 3.04 21.10 -33.86
N ASP A 340 2.21 22.13 -33.80
CA ASP A 340 0.98 22.16 -33.00
C ASP A 340 -0.13 21.41 -33.75
N VAL A 341 -0.69 20.38 -33.13
CA VAL A 341 -1.86 19.64 -33.62
C VAL A 341 -3.03 20.04 -32.73
N GLY A 342 -3.75 21.07 -33.16
CA GLY A 342 -4.73 21.84 -32.39
C GLY A 342 -5.78 21.04 -31.60
N GLY A 343 -6.28 21.68 -30.54
CA GLY A 343 -7.09 21.10 -29.48
C GLY A 343 -8.50 20.61 -29.85
N LEU A 344 -8.95 19.59 -29.12
CA LEU A 344 -10.32 19.08 -29.15
C LEU A 344 -11.18 19.83 -28.13
N THR A 345 -12.08 20.69 -28.61
CA THR A 345 -13.24 21.17 -27.83
C THR A 345 -14.37 20.14 -27.92
N PRO A 346 -15.01 19.71 -26.81
CA PRO A 346 -16.16 18.83 -26.90
C PRO A 346 -17.43 19.63 -27.21
N HIS A 347 -17.93 19.51 -28.43
CA HIS A 347 -19.32 19.84 -28.75
C HIS A 347 -20.23 18.68 -28.30
N TYR A 348 -21.03 18.91 -27.26
CA TYR A 348 -22.13 18.02 -26.91
C TYR A 348 -23.26 18.22 -27.93
N ARG A 349 -23.55 17.19 -28.73
CA ARG A 349 -24.86 17.03 -29.40
C ARG A 349 -25.65 15.95 -28.65
N THR A 350 -26.79 16.34 -28.13
CA THR A 350 -27.86 15.46 -27.65
C THR A 350 -28.45 14.69 -28.84
N VAL A 351 -28.49 13.36 -28.75
CA VAL A 351 -29.34 12.51 -29.60
C VAL A 351 -30.10 11.54 -28.69
N SER A 352 -31.39 11.41 -28.95
CA SER A 352 -32.40 10.75 -28.12
C SER A 352 -32.32 9.22 -28.11
N GLN A 353 -32.78 8.64 -26.99
CA GLN A 353 -33.40 7.32 -26.78
C GLN A 353 -33.29 6.26 -27.89
N GLN A 354 -32.52 5.21 -27.64
CA GLN A 354 -32.99 3.82 -27.43
C GLN A 354 -31.75 2.92 -27.21
N ASP A 355 -31.89 1.96 -26.29
CA ASP A 355 -31.01 0.84 -25.94
C ASP A 355 -29.64 0.75 -26.64
N SER A 356 -28.55 0.87 -25.86
CA SER A 356 -27.29 0.09 -25.96
C SER A 356 -26.13 0.75 -25.22
N PHE A 357 -25.30 -0.07 -24.58
CA PHE A 357 -24.08 0.26 -23.83
C PHE A 357 -23.14 1.25 -24.55
N ILE A 358 -22.72 2.33 -23.87
CA ILE A 358 -21.61 3.19 -24.32
C ILE A 358 -20.29 2.61 -23.78
N ARG A 359 -19.46 2.05 -24.67
CA ARG A 359 -18.04 1.80 -24.42
C ARG A 359 -17.23 3.00 -24.93
N LEU A 360 -16.45 3.63 -24.07
CA LEU A 360 -15.39 4.55 -24.50
C LEU A 360 -14.16 3.71 -24.90
N VAL A 361 -13.76 3.81 -26.17
CA VAL A 361 -12.58 3.15 -26.73
C VAL A 361 -11.52 4.22 -27.00
N GLN A 362 -10.33 4.07 -26.42
CA GLN A 362 -9.13 4.77 -26.87
C GLN A 362 -8.27 3.78 -27.66
N PHE A 363 -7.84 4.20 -28.86
CA PHE A 363 -7.04 3.43 -29.80
C PHE A 363 -5.57 3.42 -29.35
N ASP A 364 -4.97 2.24 -29.22
CA ASP A 364 -3.52 2.07 -29.33
C ASP A 364 -3.23 0.85 -30.21
N SER A 365 -2.47 1.08 -31.27
CA SER A 365 -2.02 0.09 -32.22
C SER A 365 -0.87 -0.72 -31.64
N ARG A 366 -1.17 -1.87 -31.03
CA ARG A 366 -0.45 -3.15 -31.17
C ARG A 366 -0.88 -4.15 -30.06
N PHE A 367 -1.60 -5.17 -30.52
CA PHE A 367 -1.95 -6.46 -29.90
C PHE A 367 -3.11 -6.54 -28.89
N TYR A 368 -4.10 -7.31 -29.34
CA TYR A 368 -5.36 -7.68 -28.71
C TYR A 368 -5.21 -8.99 -27.91
N ARG A 369 -5.74 -9.05 -26.69
CA ARG A 369 -6.70 -10.10 -26.31
C ARG A 369 -7.44 -9.72 -25.03
N TRP A 370 -8.77 -9.79 -25.11
CA TRP A 370 -9.70 -9.64 -24.01
C TRP A 370 -10.14 -11.04 -23.58
N THR A 371 -10.24 -11.27 -22.27
CA THR A 371 -11.07 -12.34 -21.73
C THR A 371 -11.75 -11.83 -20.47
N VAL A 372 -13.08 -11.78 -20.53
CA VAL A 372 -13.95 -11.58 -19.38
C VAL A 372 -14.07 -12.93 -18.68
N LEU A 373 -13.59 -13.01 -17.44
CA LEU A 373 -14.02 -14.00 -16.45
C LEU A 373 -14.00 -13.32 -15.07
N THR A 374 -15.18 -13.05 -14.51
CA THR A 374 -15.41 -13.00 -13.06
C THR A 374 -15.44 -14.45 -12.52
N PRO A 375 -15.27 -14.71 -11.21
CA PRO A 375 -14.52 -14.00 -10.16
C PRO A 375 -13.37 -14.89 -9.61
N PRO A 376 -12.50 -14.36 -8.72
CA PRO A 376 -12.10 -15.17 -7.58
C PRO A 376 -12.49 -14.45 -6.29
N GLU A 377 -13.52 -14.99 -5.66
CA GLU A 377 -13.66 -14.92 -4.21
C GLU A 377 -12.45 -15.61 -3.57
N VAL A 378 -11.39 -14.87 -3.30
CA VAL A 378 -10.45 -15.21 -2.23
C VAL A 378 -10.12 -13.92 -1.50
N ALA A 379 -11.10 -13.40 -0.77
CA ALA A 379 -10.79 -12.45 0.28
C ALA A 379 -10.28 -13.24 1.49
N VAL A 380 -8.96 -13.35 1.63
CA VAL A 380 -8.38 -13.93 2.84
C VAL A 380 -8.66 -12.97 4.00
N LYS A 381 -9.48 -13.41 4.95
CA LYS A 381 -9.87 -12.65 6.13
C LYS A 381 -8.63 -12.32 6.97
N THR A 382 -8.21 -11.06 7.05
CA THR A 382 -6.90 -10.66 7.59
C THR A 382 -6.92 -9.87 8.90
N LEU A 383 -6.12 -10.31 9.86
CA LEU A 383 -5.79 -9.71 11.16
C LEU A 383 -4.36 -9.13 11.13
N VAL A 384 -4.09 -8.08 11.91
CA VAL A 384 -2.74 -7.53 12.19
C VAL A 384 -2.45 -7.56 13.67
#